data_AF-A0A8C1SR34-F1
#
_entry.id   AF-A0A8C1SR34-F1
#
_cell.length_a   1.000
_cell.length_b   1.000
_cell.length_c   1.000
_cell.angle_alpha   90.00
_cell.angle_beta   90.00
_cell.angle_gamma   90.00
#
_symmetry.space_group_name_H-M   'P 1'
#
loop_
_entity.id
_entity.type
_entity.pdbx_description
1 polymer ?
#
loop_
_entity_poly.entity_id
_entity_poly.type
_entity_poly.pdbx_seq_one_letter_code
_entity_poly.pdbx_strand_id
1 'polypeptide(L)'
;LYKVTSIPSLVFIDAATGKVVCRNGLLVVKDDPKGLEFPWGPKPFAEVVAGPLLRNNRQTTDSSALEGSYVGVYFSAHWVSACVSVSYLAGNYRKTKTIQAVKIERPCVLCCRSEESFTQYFSEMPWLAVPYTDEARRSRLNRLYGIQGTYPTLILLDTEGHMITRQGRVEILNDPDCRLFPWHPRPVLELSESNAVQLHEGPCLVLFVDAEEEGELEPAKELIQPIAEKIMAKYKAKEEETPLLFFVAGEDDMSDSLRDYTNLPEAAPLLTILDMSARAKYVKDVEEITPAVVEQFVNDFLAEKLKPEPI
;
A
#
# COMPACT_ATOMS: atom_id res chain seq x y z
N LEU A 1 3.73 13.76 12.52
CA LEU A 1 2.70 13.52 13.58
C LEU A 1 1.46 12.86 12.96
N TYR A 2 1.12 11.64 13.41
CA TYR A 2 -0.11 10.85 13.19
C TYR A 2 -0.65 10.58 11.76
N LYS A 3 -0.11 11.20 10.69
CA LYS A 3 -0.54 11.00 9.28
C LYS A 3 -2.08 11.08 9.13
N VAL A 4 -2.68 12.12 9.69
CA VAL A 4 -4.13 12.33 9.70
C VAL A 4 -4.60 12.72 8.30
N THR A 5 -5.50 11.92 7.71
CA THR A 5 -5.94 12.07 6.31
C THR A 5 -7.23 12.87 6.12
N SER A 6 -7.99 13.16 7.18
CA SER A 6 -9.26 13.89 7.11
C SER A 6 -9.50 14.82 8.31
N ILE A 7 -10.32 15.86 8.18
CA ILE A 7 -10.73 16.73 9.30
C ILE A 7 -12.27 16.76 9.35
N PRO A 8 -12.91 16.63 10.54
CA PRO A 8 -12.31 16.38 11.85
C PRO A 8 -11.67 14.99 11.93
N SER A 9 -10.69 14.82 12.83
CA SER A 9 -10.02 13.53 13.09
C SER A 9 -9.83 13.30 14.58
N LEU A 10 -9.91 12.03 14.98
CA LEU A 10 -9.69 11.56 16.33
C LEU A 10 -8.70 10.41 16.26
N VAL A 11 -7.61 10.48 17.02
CA VAL A 11 -6.58 9.43 17.08
C VAL A 11 -6.57 8.89 18.50
N PHE A 12 -6.70 7.58 18.66
CA PHE A 12 -6.54 6.91 19.95
C PHE A 12 -5.09 6.51 20.13
N ILE A 13 -4.53 6.87 21.29
CA ILE A 13 -3.16 6.59 21.68
C ILE A 13 -3.22 5.83 23.00
N ASP A 14 -2.42 4.78 23.10
CA ASP A 14 -2.26 4.05 24.35
C ASP A 14 -1.47 4.91 25.33
N ALA A 15 -2.07 5.19 26.49
CA ALA A 15 -1.49 6.13 27.45
C ALA A 15 -0.22 5.60 28.14
N ALA A 16 0.00 4.28 28.16
CA ALA A 16 1.16 3.67 28.79
C ALA A 16 2.36 3.57 27.85
N THR A 17 2.11 3.28 26.57
CA THR A 17 3.15 3.03 25.56
C THR A 17 3.37 4.21 24.62
N GLY A 18 2.44 5.17 24.56
CA GLY A 18 2.45 6.26 23.59
C GLY A 18 2.24 5.79 22.14
N LYS A 19 1.98 4.50 21.90
CA LYS A 19 1.73 3.96 20.57
C LYS A 19 0.31 4.32 20.10
N VAL A 20 0.18 4.59 18.80
CA VAL A 20 -1.12 4.85 18.18
C VAL A 20 -1.92 3.56 18.11
N VAL A 21 -3.06 3.52 18.79
CA VAL A 21 -3.99 2.39 18.83
C VAL A 21 -4.92 2.42 17.62
N CYS A 22 -5.41 3.61 17.26
CA CYS A 22 -6.28 3.79 16.10
C CYS A 22 -6.14 5.22 15.53
N ARG A 23 -5.80 5.33 14.24
CA ARG A 23 -5.69 6.63 13.54
C ARG A 23 -7.05 7.24 13.16
N ASN A 24 -8.12 6.42 13.09
CA ASN A 24 -9.45 6.81 12.60
C ASN A 24 -10.55 6.69 13.67
N GLY A 25 -10.31 7.25 14.85
CA GLY A 25 -11.18 7.15 16.02
C GLY A 25 -12.60 7.67 15.82
N LEU A 26 -12.84 8.64 14.94
CA LEU A 26 -14.20 9.14 14.66
C LEU A 26 -15.08 8.08 13.99
N LEU A 27 -14.52 7.32 13.04
CA LEU A 27 -15.25 6.22 12.40
C LEU A 27 -15.55 5.11 13.41
N VAL A 28 -14.59 4.84 14.29
CA VAL A 28 -14.74 3.84 15.34
C VAL A 28 -15.87 4.20 16.30
N VAL A 29 -15.91 5.43 16.81
CA VAL A 29 -16.97 5.91 17.72
C VAL A 29 -18.33 5.92 17.02
N LYS A 30 -18.37 6.23 15.72
CA LYS A 30 -19.61 6.19 14.93
C LYS A 30 -20.13 4.77 14.74
N ASP A 31 -19.25 3.81 14.47
CA ASP A 31 -19.61 2.42 14.18
C ASP A 31 -19.86 1.59 15.45
N ASP A 32 -19.21 1.94 16.56
CA ASP A 32 -19.39 1.31 17.88
C ASP A 32 -19.75 2.36 18.94
N PRO A 33 -20.98 2.93 18.88
CA PRO A 33 -21.42 3.96 19.80
C PRO A 33 -21.57 3.47 21.26
N LYS A 34 -21.55 2.14 21.46
CA LYS A 34 -21.64 1.51 22.78
C LYS A 34 -20.28 1.11 23.35
N GLY A 35 -19.18 1.27 22.59
CA GLY A 35 -17.83 0.95 23.03
C GLY A 35 -17.61 -0.54 23.33
N LEU A 36 -18.36 -1.43 22.68
CA LEU A 36 -18.25 -2.88 22.90
C LEU A 36 -16.94 -3.46 22.38
N GLU A 37 -16.29 -2.78 21.43
CA GLU A 37 -15.00 -3.16 20.86
C GLU A 37 -13.82 -2.39 21.48
N PHE A 38 -14.02 -1.68 22.59
CA PHE A 38 -12.96 -0.97 23.29
C PHE A 38 -12.08 -1.95 24.11
N PRO A 39 -10.73 -1.84 24.08
CA PRO A 39 -9.92 -0.87 23.33
C PRO A 39 -9.88 -1.21 21.83
N TRP A 40 -10.11 -0.22 20.98
CA TRP A 40 -10.20 -0.35 19.52
C TRP A 40 -8.82 -0.49 18.84
N GLY A 41 -7.99 -1.39 19.38
CA GLY A 41 -6.67 -1.68 18.87
C GLY A 41 -6.69 -2.56 17.61
N PRO A 42 -5.52 -2.71 16.97
CA PRO A 42 -5.36 -3.59 15.83
C PRO A 42 -5.64 -5.03 16.27
N LYS A 43 -6.75 -5.59 15.80
CA LYS A 43 -7.07 -7.02 15.94
C LYS A 43 -6.36 -7.81 14.84
N PRO A 44 -5.90 -9.05 15.11
CA PRO A 44 -5.34 -9.91 14.08
C PRO A 44 -6.33 -10.12 12.93
N PHE A 45 -5.85 -10.19 11.69
CA PHE A 45 -6.71 -10.38 10.52
C PHE A 45 -7.64 -11.60 10.66
N ALA A 46 -7.13 -12.70 11.22
CA ALA A 46 -7.88 -13.92 11.47
C ALA A 46 -9.13 -13.68 12.34
N GLU A 47 -9.02 -12.85 13.40
CA GLU A 47 -10.16 -12.50 14.25
C GLU A 47 -11.16 -11.60 13.51
N VAL A 48 -10.65 -10.68 12.69
CA VAL A 48 -11.51 -9.72 11.98
C VAL A 48 -12.28 -10.40 10.85
N VAL A 49 -11.67 -11.35 10.13
CA VAL A 49 -12.31 -12.06 9.02
C VAL A 49 -13.19 -13.23 9.49
N ALA A 50 -13.03 -13.66 10.74
CA ALA A 50 -13.67 -14.83 11.33
C ALA A 50 -15.17 -14.93 11.02
N GLY A 51 -15.60 -16.14 10.60
CA GLY A 51 -16.97 -16.50 10.33
C GLY A 51 -17.26 -16.84 8.87
N PRO A 52 -18.54 -16.89 8.47
CA PRO A 52 -18.93 -17.39 7.16
C PRO A 52 -18.47 -16.46 6.03
N LEU A 53 -17.83 -17.04 5.01
CA LEU A 53 -17.45 -16.41 3.75
C LEU A 53 -18.28 -17.02 2.61
N LEU A 54 -18.71 -16.19 1.67
CA LEU A 54 -19.47 -16.62 0.50
C LEU A 54 -18.54 -17.02 -0.62
N ARG A 55 -18.91 -18.08 -1.34
CA ARG A 55 -18.32 -18.49 -2.61
C ARG A 55 -19.28 -18.17 -3.75
N ASN A 56 -18.75 -17.97 -4.95
CA ASN A 56 -19.53 -17.60 -6.16
C ASN A 56 -20.68 -18.56 -6.52
N ASN A 57 -20.65 -19.80 -6.03
CA ASN A 57 -21.71 -20.79 -6.15
C ASN A 57 -22.79 -20.71 -5.03
N ARG A 58 -22.83 -19.60 -4.28
CA ARG A 58 -23.70 -19.37 -3.11
C ARG A 58 -23.46 -20.33 -1.94
N GLN A 59 -22.39 -21.11 -1.96
CA GLN A 59 -21.98 -21.88 -0.80
C GLN A 59 -21.27 -20.98 0.20
N THR A 60 -21.39 -21.33 1.47
CA THR A 60 -20.66 -20.68 2.55
C THR A 60 -19.48 -21.56 2.95
N THR A 61 -18.32 -20.95 3.18
CA THR A 61 -17.12 -21.60 3.68
C THR A 61 -16.65 -20.86 4.92
N ASP A 62 -16.13 -21.58 5.91
CA ASP A 62 -15.59 -20.95 7.11
C ASP A 62 -14.25 -20.26 6.80
N SER A 63 -13.97 -19.18 7.54
CA SER A 63 -12.67 -18.51 7.55
C SER A 63 -11.48 -19.43 7.82
N SER A 64 -11.66 -20.58 8.47
CA SER A 64 -10.59 -21.56 8.72
C SER A 64 -9.97 -22.11 7.42
N ALA A 65 -10.67 -22.02 6.28
CA ALA A 65 -10.12 -22.39 4.98
C ALA A 65 -9.00 -21.47 4.49
N LEU A 66 -8.81 -20.30 5.14
CA LEU A 66 -7.75 -19.34 4.83
C LEU A 66 -6.47 -19.60 5.64
N GLU A 67 -6.53 -20.40 6.70
CA GLU A 67 -5.38 -20.66 7.57
C GLU A 67 -4.27 -21.37 6.80
N GLY A 68 -3.02 -20.91 7.00
CA GLY A 68 -1.84 -21.50 6.34
C GLY A 68 -1.72 -21.21 4.85
N SER A 69 -2.57 -20.33 4.29
CA SER A 69 -2.51 -19.88 2.89
C SER A 69 -2.16 -18.40 2.79
N TYR A 70 -1.55 -17.97 1.68
CA TYR A 70 -1.41 -16.55 1.39
C TYR A 70 -2.78 -15.95 1.08
N VAL A 71 -3.14 -14.87 1.78
CA VAL A 71 -4.47 -14.25 1.65
C VAL A 71 -4.40 -12.92 0.94
N GLY A 72 -5.06 -12.82 -0.22
CA GLY A 72 -5.22 -11.56 -0.96
C GLY A 72 -6.53 -10.87 -0.61
N VAL A 73 -6.48 -9.77 0.15
CA VAL A 73 -7.66 -8.99 0.53
C VAL A 73 -7.94 -7.91 -0.50
N TYR A 74 -9.00 -8.09 -1.30
CA TYR A 74 -9.35 -7.19 -2.38
C TYR A 74 -10.49 -6.24 -1.98
N PHE A 75 -10.18 -4.94 -1.88
CA PHE A 75 -11.13 -3.87 -1.63
C PHE A 75 -11.60 -3.29 -2.97
N SER A 76 -12.89 -3.45 -3.27
CA SER A 76 -13.51 -2.94 -4.50
C SER A 76 -14.83 -2.24 -4.23
N ALA A 77 -15.21 -1.36 -5.15
CA ALA A 77 -16.47 -0.63 -5.15
C ALA A 77 -17.07 -0.59 -6.56
N HIS A 78 -18.40 -0.69 -6.64
CA HIS A 78 -19.16 -0.89 -7.89
C HIS A 78 -19.04 0.25 -8.94
N TRP A 79 -18.61 1.45 -8.54
CA TRP A 79 -18.44 2.61 -9.43
C TRP A 79 -17.09 2.66 -10.14
N VAL A 80 -16.15 1.79 -9.75
CA VAL A 80 -14.91 1.61 -10.50
C VAL A 80 -15.25 0.75 -11.72
N SER A 81 -14.85 1.19 -12.93
CA SER A 81 -14.82 0.35 -14.13
C SER A 81 -13.84 -0.81 -13.90
N ALA A 82 -14.31 -1.84 -13.20
CA ALA A 82 -13.51 -2.89 -12.60
C ALA A 82 -13.17 -4.01 -13.60
N CYS A 83 -13.59 -3.89 -14.86
CA CYS A 83 -13.57 -4.97 -15.84
C CYS A 83 -12.13 -5.43 -16.17
N VAL A 84 -11.18 -4.50 -16.20
CA VAL A 84 -9.79 -4.80 -16.56
C VAL A 84 -9.04 -5.41 -15.37
N SER A 85 -9.00 -4.73 -14.22
CA SER A 85 -8.23 -5.18 -13.05
C SER A 85 -8.71 -6.52 -12.51
N VAL A 86 -10.02 -6.76 -12.50
CA VAL A 86 -10.61 -8.02 -12.06
C VAL A 86 -10.20 -9.18 -12.97
N SER A 87 -10.21 -8.98 -14.29
CA SER A 87 -9.90 -10.04 -15.25
C SER A 87 -8.43 -10.47 -15.12
N TYR A 88 -7.52 -9.51 -14.92
CA TYR A 88 -6.11 -9.81 -14.62
C TYR A 88 -5.93 -10.52 -13.27
N LEU A 89 -6.60 -10.05 -12.22
CA LEU A 89 -6.58 -10.70 -10.90
C LEU A 89 -7.12 -12.13 -10.95
N ALA A 90 -8.23 -12.37 -11.68
CA ALA A 90 -8.81 -13.69 -11.85
C ALA A 90 -7.92 -14.62 -12.69
N GLY A 91 -7.25 -14.08 -13.73
CA GLY A 91 -6.27 -14.79 -14.52
C GLY A 91 -5.06 -15.25 -13.69
N ASN A 92 -4.50 -14.36 -12.88
CA ASN A 92 -3.35 -14.66 -12.03
C ASN A 92 -3.72 -15.54 -10.83
N TYR A 93 -4.91 -15.39 -10.25
CA TYR A 93 -5.44 -16.33 -9.24
C TYR A 93 -5.50 -17.77 -9.78
N ARG A 94 -5.89 -17.97 -11.04
CA ARG A 94 -5.92 -19.31 -11.66
C ARG A 94 -4.53 -19.89 -11.88
N LYS A 95 -3.54 -19.04 -12.20
CA LYS A 95 -2.14 -19.46 -12.35
C LYS A 95 -1.54 -19.80 -10.99
N THR A 96 -1.80 -18.98 -9.98
CA THR A 96 -1.26 -19.11 -8.63
C THR A 96 -2.31 -19.76 -7.72
N LYS A 97 -2.47 -21.08 -7.87
CA LYS A 97 -3.40 -21.92 -7.06
C LYS A 97 -3.16 -21.86 -5.52
N THR A 98 -2.10 -21.18 -5.10
CA THR A 98 -1.66 -21.03 -3.71
C THR A 98 -2.28 -19.82 -3.00
N ILE A 99 -2.90 -18.88 -3.72
CA ILE A 99 -3.52 -17.70 -3.13
C ILE A 99 -4.98 -18.00 -2.82
N GLN A 100 -5.42 -17.80 -1.57
CA GLN A 100 -6.83 -17.68 -1.24
C GLN A 100 -7.19 -16.18 -1.23
N ALA A 101 -7.94 -15.71 -2.22
CA ALA A 101 -8.35 -14.30 -2.25
C ALA A 101 -9.66 -14.13 -1.49
N VAL A 102 -9.73 -13.08 -0.66
CA VAL A 102 -10.93 -12.64 0.06
C VAL A 102 -11.31 -11.25 -0.44
N LYS A 103 -12.46 -11.15 -1.10
CA LYS A 103 -13.03 -9.88 -1.53
C LYS A 103 -13.84 -9.25 -0.40
N ILE A 104 -13.56 -7.98 -0.13
CA ILE A 104 -14.31 -7.15 0.80
C ILE A 104 -14.90 -6.01 0.00
N GLU A 105 -16.21 -6.06 -0.22
CA GLU A 105 -16.92 -5.00 -0.93
C GLU A 105 -17.54 -4.04 0.08
N ARG A 106 -17.10 -2.79 0.12
CA ARG A 106 -17.79 -1.78 0.93
C ARG A 106 -19.17 -1.48 0.32
N PRO A 107 -20.25 -1.35 1.10
CA PRO A 107 -21.47 -0.76 0.57
C PRO A 107 -21.15 0.72 0.30
N CYS A 108 -21.07 1.09 -0.98
CA CYS A 108 -21.17 2.49 -1.34
C CYS A 108 -22.59 2.92 -1.04
N VAL A 109 -22.76 3.74 0.01
CA VAL A 109 -23.96 4.52 0.27
C VAL A 109 -24.05 5.56 -0.83
N LEU A 110 -24.45 5.12 -2.02
CA LEU A 110 -25.15 5.87 -3.08
C LEU A 110 -25.48 5.01 -4.31
N CYS A 111 -24.84 3.84 -4.55
CA CYS A 111 -25.19 3.00 -5.72
C CYS A 111 -25.25 1.48 -5.53
N CYS A 112 -24.81 0.87 -4.41
CA CYS A 112 -25.22 -0.52 -4.13
C CYS A 112 -26.54 -0.47 -3.34
N ARG A 113 -27.65 -0.23 -4.04
CA ARG A 113 -28.99 -0.14 -3.41
C ARG A 113 -29.56 -1.50 -3.02
N SER A 114 -28.99 -2.61 -3.50
CA SER A 114 -29.51 -3.97 -3.26
C SER A 114 -28.42 -5.06 -3.23
N GLU A 115 -28.72 -6.15 -2.51
CA GLU A 115 -27.95 -7.40 -2.46
C GLU A 115 -27.80 -8.08 -3.83
N GLU A 116 -28.71 -7.78 -4.76
CA GLU A 116 -28.74 -8.32 -6.12
C GLU A 116 -27.55 -7.84 -6.96
N SER A 117 -27.22 -6.54 -6.89
CA SER A 117 -26.05 -5.99 -7.60
C SER A 117 -24.74 -6.57 -7.07
N PHE A 118 -24.65 -6.80 -5.75
CA PHE A 118 -23.51 -7.51 -5.14
C PHE A 118 -23.40 -8.93 -5.69
N THR A 119 -24.50 -9.67 -5.72
CA THR A 119 -24.52 -11.06 -6.17
C THR A 119 -24.16 -11.19 -7.65
N GLN A 120 -24.67 -10.30 -8.51
CA GLN A 120 -24.35 -10.29 -9.93
C GLN A 120 -22.86 -10.02 -10.16
N TYR A 121 -22.31 -8.99 -9.51
CA TYR A 121 -20.89 -8.64 -9.63
C TYR A 121 -19.96 -9.70 -9.00
N PHE A 122 -20.40 -10.36 -7.94
CA PHE A 122 -19.66 -11.45 -7.30
C PHE A 122 -19.67 -12.75 -8.12
N SER A 123 -20.72 -13.00 -8.90
CA SER A 123 -20.85 -14.23 -9.68
C SER A 123 -19.74 -14.42 -10.74
N GLU A 124 -19.14 -13.32 -11.21
CA GLU A 124 -18.05 -13.32 -12.19
C GLU A 124 -16.67 -13.61 -11.56
N MET A 125 -16.59 -13.65 -10.23
CA MET A 125 -15.34 -13.72 -9.47
C MET A 125 -15.06 -15.15 -9.00
N PRO A 126 -13.80 -15.65 -9.08
CA PRO A 126 -13.47 -17.01 -8.64
C PRO A 126 -13.15 -17.14 -7.13
N TRP A 127 -13.19 -16.04 -6.36
CA TRP A 127 -12.70 -15.97 -4.98
C TRP A 127 -13.82 -15.85 -3.93
N LEU A 128 -13.44 -15.81 -2.65
CA LEU A 128 -14.38 -15.72 -1.53
C LEU A 128 -14.78 -14.27 -1.27
N ALA A 129 -15.94 -14.03 -0.66
CA ALA A 129 -16.40 -12.69 -0.28
C ALA A 129 -17.01 -12.66 1.12
N VAL A 130 -16.83 -11.54 1.82
CA VAL A 130 -17.57 -11.28 3.07
C VAL A 130 -19.04 -11.01 2.74
N PRO A 131 -20.01 -11.63 3.44
CA PRO A 131 -21.43 -11.44 3.19
C PRO A 131 -21.85 -9.96 3.19
N TYR A 132 -22.74 -9.59 2.27
CA TYR A 132 -23.28 -8.22 2.19
C TYR A 132 -24.00 -7.80 3.47
N THR A 133 -24.67 -8.74 4.15
CA THR A 133 -25.38 -8.46 5.41
C THR A 133 -24.45 -8.14 6.59
N ASP A 134 -23.17 -8.52 6.52
CA ASP A 134 -22.19 -8.27 7.58
C ASP A 134 -21.44 -6.94 7.37
N GLU A 135 -22.17 -5.83 7.50
CA GLU A 135 -21.59 -4.47 7.44
C GLU A 135 -20.51 -4.24 8.49
N ALA A 136 -20.68 -4.80 9.68
CA ALA A 136 -19.75 -4.62 10.79
C ALA A 136 -18.36 -5.20 10.46
N ARG A 137 -18.30 -6.42 9.91
CA ARG A 137 -17.03 -7.05 9.52
C ARG A 137 -16.32 -6.30 8.40
N ARG A 138 -17.07 -5.84 7.40
CA ARG A 138 -16.55 -5.04 6.30
C ARG A 138 -15.99 -3.70 6.78
N SER A 139 -16.68 -3.04 7.72
CA SER A 139 -16.17 -1.82 8.34
C SER A 139 -14.91 -2.09 9.15
N ARG A 140 -14.88 -3.14 9.98
CA ARG A 140 -13.68 -3.54 10.73
C ARG A 140 -12.46 -3.74 9.84
N LEU A 141 -12.60 -4.45 8.73
CA LEU A 141 -11.51 -4.69 7.78
C LEU A 141 -11.04 -3.39 7.11
N ASN A 142 -11.98 -2.52 6.74
CA ASN A 142 -11.66 -1.22 6.19
C ASN A 142 -10.87 -0.34 7.18
N ARG A 143 -11.23 -0.41 8.48
CA ARG A 143 -10.53 0.29 9.57
C ARG A 143 -9.16 -0.31 9.84
N LEU A 144 -9.05 -1.64 9.85
CA LEU A 144 -7.79 -2.36 10.11
C LEU A 144 -6.71 -1.94 9.11
N TYR A 145 -7.08 -1.78 7.84
CA TYR A 145 -6.15 -1.42 6.78
C TYR A 145 -6.16 0.07 6.39
N GLY A 146 -7.03 0.87 7.00
CA GLY A 146 -7.10 2.32 6.76
C GLY A 146 -7.52 2.70 5.33
N ILE A 147 -8.26 1.84 4.62
CA ILE A 147 -8.64 2.08 3.22
C ILE A 147 -9.73 3.16 3.16
N GLN A 148 -9.41 4.33 2.62
CA GLN A 148 -10.35 5.45 2.47
C GLN A 148 -10.21 6.08 1.08
N GLY A 149 -11.23 5.90 0.23
CA GLY A 149 -11.33 6.58 -1.06
C GLY A 149 -10.45 6.00 -2.19
N THR A 150 -9.39 5.26 -1.87
CA THR A 150 -8.55 4.55 -2.84
C THR A 150 -9.15 3.18 -3.14
N TYR A 151 -9.91 3.07 -4.23
CA TYR A 151 -10.41 1.80 -4.75
C TYR A 151 -10.07 1.72 -6.24
N PRO A 152 -9.72 0.55 -6.78
CA PRO A 152 -9.56 -0.74 -6.11
C PRO A 152 -8.16 -0.93 -5.51
N THR A 153 -8.09 -1.53 -4.31
CA THR A 153 -6.83 -1.83 -3.60
C THR A 153 -6.75 -3.32 -3.28
N LEU A 154 -5.58 -3.93 -3.49
CA LEU A 154 -5.31 -5.33 -3.12
C LEU A 154 -4.19 -5.36 -2.08
N ILE A 155 -4.51 -5.91 -0.92
CA ILE A 155 -3.54 -6.16 0.14
C ILE A 155 -3.20 -7.65 0.14
N LEU A 156 -1.92 -8.00 0.15
CA LEU A 156 -1.48 -9.37 0.29
C LEU A 156 -1.00 -9.64 1.72
N LEU A 157 -1.46 -10.74 2.29
CA LEU A 157 -1.09 -11.25 3.60
C LEU A 157 -0.35 -12.58 3.47
N ASP A 158 0.57 -12.84 4.40
CA ASP A 158 1.23 -14.13 4.53
C ASP A 158 0.35 -15.19 5.20
N THR A 159 0.90 -16.39 5.38
CA THR A 159 0.22 -17.53 6.02
C THR A 159 -0.11 -17.31 7.50
N GLU A 160 0.55 -16.35 8.14
CA GLU A 160 0.35 -15.96 9.54
C GLU A 160 -0.62 -14.77 9.68
N GLY A 161 -1.02 -14.16 8.56
CA GLY A 161 -1.88 -12.97 8.52
C GLY A 161 -1.13 -11.64 8.64
N HIS A 162 0.21 -11.64 8.56
CA HIS A 162 0.99 -10.42 8.46
C HIS A 162 0.89 -9.84 7.05
N MET A 163 0.87 -8.51 6.97
CA MET A 163 0.81 -7.81 5.70
C MET A 163 2.14 -7.89 4.97
N ILE A 164 2.11 -8.45 3.76
CA ILE A 164 3.25 -8.46 2.84
C ILE A 164 3.28 -7.15 2.05
N THR A 165 2.20 -6.82 1.33
CA THR A 165 2.15 -5.59 0.52
C THR A 165 0.74 -5.00 0.47
N ARG A 166 0.64 -3.66 0.46
CA ARG A 166 -0.61 -2.92 0.21
C ARG A 166 -0.87 -2.63 -1.26
N GLN A 167 0.17 -2.81 -2.07
CA GLN A 167 0.20 -2.44 -3.49
C GLN A 167 0.13 -3.68 -4.38
N GLY A 168 -0.54 -4.74 -3.91
CA GLY A 168 -0.63 -6.01 -4.63
C GLY A 168 -1.21 -5.84 -6.05
N ARG A 169 -2.06 -4.84 -6.29
CA ARG A 169 -2.54 -4.52 -7.64
C ARG A 169 -1.41 -4.10 -8.55
N VAL A 170 -0.53 -3.22 -8.08
CA VAL A 170 0.60 -2.69 -8.85
C VAL A 170 1.60 -3.80 -9.12
N GLU A 171 1.95 -4.59 -8.09
CA GLU A 171 2.86 -5.72 -8.25
C GLU A 171 2.34 -6.76 -9.25
N ILE A 172 1.02 -7.03 -9.26
CA ILE A 172 0.40 -7.95 -10.22
C ILE A 172 0.44 -7.42 -11.66
N LEU A 173 0.32 -6.10 -11.84
CA LEU A 173 0.42 -5.48 -13.17
C LEU A 173 1.87 -5.51 -13.67
N ASN A 174 2.84 -5.30 -12.77
CA ASN A 174 4.27 -5.30 -13.09
C ASN A 174 4.84 -6.73 -13.21
N ASP A 175 4.18 -7.75 -12.65
CA ASP A 175 4.59 -9.15 -12.75
C ASP A 175 3.43 -10.06 -13.23
N PRO A 176 3.06 -10.00 -14.53
CA PRO A 176 1.96 -10.78 -15.11
C PRO A 176 2.16 -12.31 -15.05
N ASP A 177 3.41 -12.74 -14.87
CA ASP A 177 3.82 -14.14 -14.75
C ASP A 177 3.92 -14.62 -13.30
N CYS A 178 3.71 -13.74 -12.31
CA CYS A 178 3.82 -14.04 -10.87
C CYS A 178 5.20 -14.63 -10.47
N ARG A 179 6.28 -14.23 -11.14
CA ARG A 179 7.65 -14.71 -10.86
C ARG A 179 8.19 -14.17 -9.53
N LEU A 180 7.73 -13.00 -9.12
CA LEU A 180 8.14 -12.29 -7.91
C LEU A 180 7.22 -12.60 -6.71
N PHE A 181 6.24 -13.50 -6.87
CA PHE A 181 5.34 -13.91 -5.79
C PHE A 181 6.14 -14.51 -4.61
N PRO A 182 5.86 -14.13 -3.34
CA PRO A 182 4.68 -13.41 -2.84
C PRO A 182 4.82 -11.87 -2.77
N TRP A 183 5.54 -11.23 -3.69
CA TRP A 183 5.71 -9.78 -3.80
C TRP A 183 6.07 -9.12 -2.48
N HIS A 184 7.12 -9.64 -1.84
CA HIS A 184 7.66 -9.03 -0.64
C HIS A 184 8.08 -7.59 -0.91
N PRO A 185 7.97 -6.68 0.09
CA PRO A 185 8.43 -5.30 -0.05
C PRO A 185 9.87 -5.28 -0.54
N ARG A 186 10.08 -4.64 -1.69
CA ARG A 186 11.41 -4.44 -2.23
C ARG A 186 12.02 -3.20 -1.58
N PRO A 187 13.32 -3.22 -1.25
CA PRO A 187 14.00 -2.05 -0.70
C PRO A 187 13.96 -0.86 -1.66
N VAL A 188 14.05 -1.15 -2.96
CA VAL A 188 14.11 -0.17 -4.04
C VAL A 188 13.06 -0.52 -5.09
N LEU A 189 12.33 0.49 -5.53
CA LEU A 189 11.34 0.39 -6.59
C LEU A 189 11.80 1.20 -7.80
N GLU A 190 11.30 0.83 -8.97
CA GLU A 190 11.43 1.64 -10.17
C GLU A 190 10.22 2.56 -10.27
N LEU A 191 10.40 3.84 -10.50
CA LEU A 191 9.29 4.78 -10.63
C LEU A 191 8.53 4.52 -11.93
N SER A 192 7.21 4.37 -11.83
CA SER A 192 6.34 4.27 -13.00
C SER A 192 4.95 4.81 -12.67
N GLU A 193 4.12 5.06 -13.69
CA GLU A 193 2.75 5.58 -13.49
C GLU A 193 1.93 4.73 -12.50
N SER A 194 2.18 3.42 -12.46
CA SER A 194 1.42 2.50 -11.61
C SER A 194 1.73 2.63 -10.12
N ASN A 195 2.94 3.07 -9.76
CA ASN A 195 3.37 3.24 -8.37
C ASN A 195 3.56 4.70 -7.93
N ALA A 196 3.41 5.67 -8.83
CA ALA A 196 3.52 7.10 -8.53
C ALA A 196 2.64 7.55 -7.35
N VAL A 197 1.50 6.86 -7.11
CA VAL A 197 0.64 7.10 -5.94
C VAL A 197 1.37 6.94 -4.60
N GLN A 198 2.44 6.13 -4.55
CA GLN A 198 3.25 5.90 -3.34
C GLN A 198 4.07 7.13 -2.95
N LEU A 199 4.38 8.03 -3.88
CA LEU A 199 5.07 9.29 -3.61
C LEU A 199 4.29 10.19 -2.63
N HIS A 200 2.98 9.96 -2.51
CA HIS A 200 2.11 10.70 -1.58
C HIS A 200 1.99 10.03 -0.19
N GLU A 201 2.48 8.81 0.00
CA GLU A 201 2.35 8.07 1.28
C GLU A 201 3.35 8.54 2.37
N GLY A 202 4.43 9.21 1.94
CA GLY A 202 5.46 9.76 2.80
C GLY A 202 6.67 10.25 2.02
N PRO A 203 7.76 10.63 2.71
CA PRO A 203 9.00 10.99 2.07
C PRO A 203 9.53 9.85 1.20
N CYS A 204 10.01 10.19 0.01
CA CYS A 204 10.61 9.25 -0.93
C CYS A 204 11.93 9.80 -1.47
N LEU A 205 12.93 8.96 -1.56
CA LEU A 205 14.17 9.24 -2.26
C LEU A 205 14.00 8.79 -3.70
N VAL A 206 14.23 9.68 -4.65
CA VAL A 206 14.19 9.39 -6.09
C VAL A 206 15.58 9.69 -6.65
N LEU A 207 16.21 8.64 -7.17
CA LEU A 207 17.44 8.71 -7.94
C LEU A 207 17.09 8.75 -9.43
N PHE A 208 17.24 9.91 -10.06
CA PHE A 208 17.07 10.06 -11.49
C PHE A 208 18.37 9.72 -12.21
N VAL A 209 18.29 8.93 -13.27
CA VAL A 209 19.42 8.55 -14.13
C VAL A 209 19.01 8.65 -15.59
N ASP A 210 19.98 8.92 -16.47
CA ASP A 210 19.77 8.90 -17.93
C ASP A 210 19.73 7.44 -18.38
N ALA A 211 18.54 6.84 -18.34
CA ALA A 211 18.28 5.47 -18.70
C ALA A 211 16.99 5.41 -19.52
N GLU A 212 17.09 5.00 -20.78
CA GLU A 212 15.94 4.92 -21.70
C GLU A 212 15.25 3.55 -21.61
N GLU A 213 15.95 2.52 -21.14
CA GLU A 213 15.46 1.14 -21.02
C GLU A 213 15.44 0.65 -19.55
N GLU A 214 14.45 -0.18 -19.19
CA GLU A 214 14.30 -0.74 -17.82
C GLU A 214 15.58 -1.40 -17.29
N GLY A 215 16.37 -2.03 -18.19
CA GLY A 215 17.60 -2.75 -17.90
C GLY A 215 18.83 -1.88 -17.58
N GLU A 216 18.73 -0.56 -17.83
CA GLU A 216 19.79 0.41 -17.56
C GLU A 216 19.65 1.00 -16.14
N LEU A 217 18.55 0.71 -15.45
CA LEU A 217 18.28 1.17 -14.08
C LEU A 217 18.94 0.27 -13.03
N GLU A 218 19.32 -0.96 -13.38
CA GLU A 218 19.90 -1.97 -12.50
C GLU A 218 21.12 -1.46 -11.73
N PRO A 219 22.12 -0.80 -12.36
CA PRO A 219 23.25 -0.25 -11.63
C PRO A 219 22.84 0.79 -10.58
N ALA A 220 21.85 1.63 -10.89
CA ALA A 220 21.32 2.62 -9.97
C ALA A 220 20.54 1.98 -8.82
N LYS A 221 19.78 0.92 -9.11
CA LYS A 221 19.09 0.09 -8.10
C LYS A 221 20.12 -0.57 -7.17
N GLU A 222 21.14 -1.22 -7.71
CA GLU A 222 22.22 -1.87 -6.93
C GLU A 222 22.98 -0.86 -6.05
N LEU A 223 23.13 0.38 -6.51
CA LEU A 223 23.81 1.44 -5.78
C LEU A 223 23.06 1.84 -4.50
N ILE A 224 21.74 2.00 -4.57
CA ILE A 224 20.92 2.47 -3.43
C ILE A 224 20.31 1.33 -2.60
N GLN A 225 20.23 0.11 -3.16
CA GLN A 225 19.70 -1.07 -2.50
C GLN A 225 20.30 -1.38 -1.12
N PRO A 226 21.64 -1.42 -0.91
CA PRO A 226 22.19 -1.76 0.41
C PRO A 226 21.80 -0.74 1.48
N ILE A 227 21.59 0.52 1.10
CA ILE A 227 21.21 1.61 1.99
C ILE A 227 19.73 1.48 2.37
N ALA A 228 18.88 1.20 1.38
CA ALA A 228 17.47 0.93 1.58
C ALA A 228 17.25 -0.29 2.48
N GLU A 229 17.97 -1.39 2.25
CA GLU A 229 17.92 -2.60 3.08
C GLU A 229 18.33 -2.33 4.52
N LYS A 230 19.42 -1.59 4.72
CA LYS A 230 19.91 -1.21 6.05
C LYS A 230 18.87 -0.42 6.84
N ILE A 231 18.19 0.53 6.18
CA ILE A 231 17.14 1.34 6.81
C ILE A 231 15.92 0.48 7.08
N MET A 232 15.47 -0.31 6.10
CA MET A 232 14.32 -1.18 6.24
C MET A 232 14.51 -2.18 7.40
N ALA A 233 15.68 -2.81 7.50
CA ALA A 233 16.02 -3.72 8.60
C ALA A 233 16.06 -3.00 9.96
N LYS A 234 16.62 -1.78 10.02
CA LYS A 234 16.70 -0.98 11.25
C LYS A 234 15.32 -0.63 11.81
N TYR A 235 14.37 -0.25 10.97
CA TYR A 235 13.00 0.09 11.40
C TYR A 235 12.12 -1.14 11.60
N LYS A 236 12.32 -2.20 10.80
CA LYS A 236 11.66 -3.50 11.04
C LYS A 236 12.03 -4.08 12.41
N ALA A 237 13.28 -3.96 12.84
CA ALA A 237 13.73 -4.39 14.17
C ALA A 237 13.09 -3.59 15.33
N LYS A 238 12.55 -2.40 15.05
CA LYS A 238 11.84 -1.54 16.01
C LYS A 238 10.31 -1.69 15.94
N GLU A 239 9.80 -2.53 15.04
CA GLU A 239 8.37 -2.61 14.69
C GLU A 239 7.80 -1.24 14.26
N GLU A 240 8.60 -0.43 13.57
CA GLU A 240 8.23 0.88 13.05
C GLU A 240 8.12 0.87 11.52
N GLU A 241 7.25 1.72 10.97
CA GLU A 241 7.16 1.94 9.51
C GLU A 241 8.46 2.56 8.99
N THR A 242 8.87 2.19 7.78
CA THR A 242 10.04 2.81 7.14
C THR A 242 9.77 4.30 6.87
N PRO A 243 10.68 5.19 7.28
CA PRO A 243 10.46 6.64 7.17
C PRO A 243 10.66 7.17 5.74
N LEU A 244 11.29 6.38 4.86
CA LEU A 244 11.71 6.78 3.53
C LEU A 244 11.54 5.60 2.56
N LEU A 245 10.86 5.85 1.44
CA LEU A 245 10.78 4.93 0.31
C LEU A 245 11.91 5.23 -0.69
N PHE A 246 12.39 4.23 -1.43
CA PHE A 246 13.48 4.41 -2.40
C PHE A 246 12.99 4.07 -3.81
N PHE A 247 13.20 5.00 -4.72
CA PHE A 247 12.86 4.89 -6.13
C PHE A 247 14.08 5.20 -7.00
N VAL A 248 14.15 4.52 -8.14
CA VAL A 248 14.99 4.90 -9.28
C VAL A 248 14.08 5.30 -10.43
N ALA A 249 14.41 6.39 -11.11
CA ALA A 249 13.65 6.96 -12.21
C ALA A 249 14.57 7.11 -13.43
N GLY A 250 14.09 6.64 -14.59
CA GLY A 250 14.77 6.78 -15.88
C GLY A 250 14.27 8.01 -16.66
N GLU A 251 14.45 7.97 -17.97
CA GLU A 251 13.83 8.91 -18.91
C GLU A 251 12.48 8.34 -19.38
N ASP A 252 11.39 8.78 -18.71
CA ASP A 252 10.03 8.48 -19.12
C ASP A 252 9.07 9.66 -18.82
N ASP A 253 7.90 9.64 -19.47
CA ASP A 253 6.87 10.68 -19.33
C ASP A 253 6.47 10.94 -17.85
N MET A 254 6.54 9.90 -17.02
CA MET A 254 6.23 9.98 -15.59
C MET A 254 7.32 10.71 -14.81
N SER A 255 8.59 10.41 -15.06
CA SER A 255 9.74 11.07 -14.44
C SER A 255 9.80 12.54 -14.83
N ASP A 256 9.50 12.86 -16.08
CA ASP A 256 9.43 14.25 -16.57
C ASP A 256 8.28 15.01 -15.92
N SER A 257 7.09 14.40 -15.88
CA SER A 257 5.93 14.97 -15.16
C SER A 257 6.24 15.23 -13.68
N LEU A 258 6.98 14.32 -13.03
CA LEU A 258 7.39 14.48 -11.63
C LEU A 258 8.41 15.61 -11.48
N ARG A 259 9.40 15.70 -12.36
CA ARG A 259 10.40 16.78 -12.38
C ARG A 259 9.74 18.14 -12.57
N ASP A 260 8.82 18.26 -13.53
CA ASP A 260 8.06 19.48 -13.79
C ASP A 260 7.23 19.90 -12.58
N TYR A 261 6.48 18.95 -12.00
CA TYR A 261 5.64 19.21 -10.84
C TYR A 261 6.45 19.66 -9.62
N THR A 262 7.65 19.10 -9.45
CA THR A 262 8.55 19.41 -8.33
C THR A 262 9.57 20.49 -8.65
N ASN A 263 9.58 21.04 -9.86
CA ASN A 263 10.54 22.02 -10.36
C ASN A 263 12.00 21.56 -10.14
N LEU A 264 12.30 20.31 -10.48
CA LEU A 264 13.64 19.72 -10.40
C LEU A 264 14.47 20.02 -11.65
N PRO A 265 15.80 20.05 -11.54
CA PRO A 265 16.68 20.08 -12.70
C PRO A 265 16.46 18.86 -13.62
N GLU A 266 16.57 19.09 -14.93
CA GLU A 266 16.55 18.02 -15.94
C GLU A 266 17.88 17.24 -16.01
N ALA A 267 18.97 17.80 -15.47
CA ALA A 267 20.27 17.14 -15.49
C ALA A 267 20.27 15.88 -14.60
N ALA A 268 20.64 14.74 -15.17
CA ALA A 268 20.95 13.54 -14.42
C ALA A 268 22.47 13.23 -14.44
N PRO A 269 22.97 12.40 -13.50
CA PRO A 269 22.21 11.74 -12.46
C PRO A 269 21.86 12.71 -11.31
N LEU A 270 20.62 12.64 -10.80
CA LEU A 270 20.12 13.56 -9.77
C LEU A 270 19.58 12.80 -8.56
N LEU A 271 20.14 13.08 -7.39
CA LEU A 271 19.68 12.51 -6.13
C LEU A 271 18.74 13.47 -5.42
N THR A 272 17.50 13.04 -5.18
CA THR A 272 16.48 13.88 -4.55
C THR A 272 15.72 13.15 -3.46
N ILE A 273 15.27 13.88 -2.43
CA ILE A 273 14.23 13.42 -1.51
C ILE A 273 13.03 14.34 -1.66
N LEU A 274 11.85 13.76 -1.90
CA LEU A 274 10.59 14.45 -2.08
C LEU A 274 9.66 14.10 -0.92
N ASP A 275 9.15 15.14 -0.26
CA ASP A 275 8.07 15.03 0.73
C ASP A 275 6.86 15.82 0.22
N MET A 276 5.97 15.11 -0.49
CA MET A 276 4.74 15.69 -1.04
C MET A 276 3.79 16.19 0.06
N SER A 277 3.86 15.62 1.26
CA SER A 277 3.01 16.01 2.38
C SER A 277 3.45 17.34 2.99
N ALA A 278 4.77 17.55 3.07
CA ALA A 278 5.38 18.80 3.53
C ALA A 278 5.55 19.83 2.39
N ARG A 279 5.26 19.44 1.14
CA ARG A 279 5.56 20.22 -0.07
C ARG A 279 7.02 20.69 -0.11
N ALA A 280 7.92 19.79 0.28
CA ALA A 280 9.34 20.05 0.36
C ALA A 280 10.11 19.06 -0.51
N LYS A 281 11.13 19.56 -1.20
CA LYS A 281 12.14 18.78 -1.91
C LYS A 281 13.52 19.05 -1.31
N TYR A 282 14.39 18.08 -1.42
CA TYR A 282 15.78 18.17 -1.04
C TYR A 282 16.59 17.66 -2.22
N VAL A 283 17.42 18.52 -2.79
CA VAL A 283 18.20 18.21 -3.98
C VAL A 283 19.66 18.09 -3.59
N LYS A 284 20.31 17.02 -4.04
CA LYS A 284 21.75 16.82 -3.87
C LYS A 284 22.37 16.73 -5.25
N ASP A 285 22.86 17.87 -5.71
CA ASP A 285 23.66 17.98 -6.93
C ASP A 285 25.10 17.50 -6.63
N VAL A 286 25.52 16.42 -7.29
CA VAL A 286 26.85 15.81 -7.16
C VAL A 286 27.30 15.29 -8.52
N GLU A 287 28.58 15.48 -8.83
CA GLU A 287 29.18 15.00 -10.09
C GLU A 287 29.17 13.47 -10.20
N GLU A 288 29.29 12.77 -9.07
CA GLU A 288 29.26 11.31 -9.01
C GLU A 288 28.43 10.84 -7.81
N ILE A 289 27.41 10.02 -8.09
CA ILE A 289 26.58 9.41 -7.06
C ILE A 289 27.27 8.13 -6.61
N THR A 290 27.69 8.09 -5.35
CA THR A 290 28.28 6.90 -4.72
C THR A 290 27.42 6.44 -3.55
N PRO A 291 27.50 5.16 -3.13
CA PRO A 291 26.75 4.68 -1.97
C PRO A 291 26.99 5.50 -0.69
N ALA A 292 28.22 6.01 -0.49
CA ALA A 292 28.56 6.85 0.65
C ALA A 292 27.83 8.20 0.62
N VAL A 293 27.69 8.82 -0.56
CA VAL A 293 26.96 10.07 -0.75
C VAL A 293 25.47 9.86 -0.47
N VAL A 294 24.89 8.78 -1.01
CA VAL A 294 23.47 8.45 -0.78
C VAL A 294 23.22 8.17 0.69
N GLU A 295 24.08 7.39 1.36
CA GLU A 295 23.95 7.08 2.78
C GLU A 295 24.05 8.34 3.64
N GLN A 296 25.00 9.23 3.33
CA GLN A 296 25.13 10.50 4.03
C GLN A 296 23.88 11.37 3.83
N PHE A 297 23.38 11.48 2.59
CA PHE A 297 22.21 12.28 2.27
C PHE A 297 20.96 11.81 3.02
N VAL A 298 20.74 10.49 3.05
CA VAL A 298 19.62 9.90 3.80
C VAL A 298 19.78 10.10 5.30
N ASN A 299 20.99 9.92 5.85
CA ASN A 299 21.22 10.14 7.28
C ASN A 299 21.02 11.59 7.68
N ASP A 300 21.44 12.54 6.85
CA ASP A 300 21.25 13.97 7.08
C ASP A 300 19.76 14.36 6.97
N PHE A 301 18.99 13.72 6.07
CA PHE A 301 17.54 13.87 6.00
C PHE A 301 16.87 13.38 7.29
N LEU A 302 17.18 12.15 7.71
CA LEU A 302 16.62 11.54 8.92
C LEU A 302 17.03 12.26 10.21
N ALA A 303 18.13 13.01 10.18
CA ALA A 303 18.60 13.85 11.28
C ALA A 303 18.09 15.31 11.18
N GLU A 304 17.20 15.62 10.24
CA GLU A 304 16.64 16.96 9.99
C GLU A 304 17.70 18.05 9.74
N LYS A 305 18.85 17.67 9.15
CA LYS A 305 19.96 18.59 8.86
C LYS A 305 19.87 19.22 7.47
N LEU A 306 19.12 18.61 6.56
CA LEU A 306 18.95 19.11 5.21
C LEU A 306 18.03 20.33 5.18
N LYS A 307 18.31 21.27 4.28
CA LYS A 307 17.46 22.44 4.06
C LYS A 307 16.36 22.07 3.06
N PRO A 308 15.07 22.20 3.44
CA PRO A 308 13.98 21.98 2.49
C PRO A 308 13.91 23.12 1.48
N GLU A 309 13.71 22.76 0.21
CA GLU A 309 13.28 23.66 -0.84
C GLU A 309 11.79 23.45 -1.12
N PRO A 310 11.01 24.50 -1.40
CA PRO A 310 9.58 24.36 -1.67
C PRO A 310 9.31 23.69 -3.02
N ILE A 311 8.24 22.89 -3.06
CA ILE A 311 7.58 22.37 -4.27
C ILE A 311 6.45 23.31 -4.72
#